data_AF-A0A061EB83-F1
#
_entry.id   AF-A0A061EB83-F1
#
_cell.length_a   1.000
_cell.length_b   1.000
_cell.length_c   1.000
_cell.angle_alpha   90.00
_cell.angle_beta   90.00
_cell.angle_gamma   90.00
#
_symmetry.space_group_name_H-M   'P 1'
#
loop_
_entity.id
_entity.type
_entity.pdbx_description
1 polymer ?
#
loop_
_entity_poly.entity_id
_entity_poly.type
_entity_poly.pdbx_seq_one_letter_code
_entity_poly.pdbx_strand_id
1 'polypeptide(L)'
;MDSMFSALALVRLLGLFGRWAQRNHQKDKFDVIIYDGISTEETLRLIGASSKARLYLKYLRSLAEKTDLGRLAGPSLLRLVDEAMGISGKPSQLNGTMSAEIWDSLERILEVGSSTFSEPHQFGCFLVMNPNIPTSISSALRYWGCTMQAGTQVSGAFAIASPDLDVESMENVKKSFFPLPLAFIPNLSMGSPQDWNAIMLSNTSEGARDLLSLPAGQKYSIVSSINFDVARKSVTLLMPGFDKSEIKLYQVSSVLNSPILLCSLIVLKYRGGSELLVEAGDQRRVIFLPPEIQGKVGGAKFTDRSLVITIR
;
A
#
# COMPACT_ATOMS: atom_id res chain seq x y z
N MET A 1 -5.00 15.47 -17.25
CA MET A 1 -4.04 14.35 -17.37
C MET A 1 -4.63 13.18 -16.60
N ASP A 2 -4.68 11.99 -17.18
CA ASP A 2 -5.21 10.82 -16.47
C ASP A 2 -4.34 10.50 -15.25
N SER A 3 -4.99 10.14 -14.13
CA SER A 3 -4.34 9.82 -12.84
C SER A 3 -3.15 8.86 -13.00
N MET A 4 -3.26 7.91 -13.94
CA MET A 4 -2.20 6.95 -14.27
C MET A 4 -0.92 7.58 -14.82
N PHE A 5 -1.00 8.62 -15.66
CA PHE A 5 0.20 9.25 -16.24
C PHE A 5 0.93 10.11 -15.20
N SER A 6 0.19 10.85 -14.38
CA SER A 6 0.76 11.63 -13.28
C SER A 6 1.47 10.72 -12.27
N ALA A 7 0.85 9.60 -11.96
CA ALA A 7 1.38 8.66 -10.99
C ALA A 7 2.56 7.85 -11.57
N LEU A 8 2.58 7.55 -12.87
CA LEU A 8 3.75 7.00 -13.56
C LEU A 8 4.93 7.99 -13.58
N ALA A 9 4.65 9.29 -13.78
CA ALA A 9 5.66 10.33 -13.70
C ALA A 9 6.27 10.42 -12.29
N LEU A 10 5.46 10.23 -11.24
CA LEU A 10 5.91 10.17 -9.86
C LEU A 10 6.81 8.96 -9.59
N VAL A 11 6.43 7.77 -10.07
CA VAL A 11 7.28 6.56 -9.96
C VAL A 11 8.62 6.74 -10.69
N ARG A 12 8.63 7.47 -11.82
CA ARG A 12 9.86 7.84 -12.53
C ARG A 12 10.71 8.83 -11.72
N LEU A 13 10.10 9.87 -11.15
CA LEU A 13 10.77 10.88 -10.31
C LEU A 13 11.40 10.27 -9.05
N LEU A 14 10.71 9.31 -8.42
CA LEU A 14 11.22 8.58 -7.26
C LEU A 14 12.37 7.61 -7.61
N GLY A 15 12.73 7.46 -8.88
CA GLY A 15 13.81 6.58 -9.30
C GLY A 15 13.52 5.09 -9.12
N LEU A 16 12.24 4.71 -8.94
CA LEU A 16 11.83 3.34 -8.63
C LEU A 16 12.09 2.36 -9.77
N PHE A 17 12.21 2.84 -11.02
CA PHE A 17 12.65 2.03 -12.17
C PHE A 17 14.19 1.93 -12.31
N GLY A 18 14.94 2.28 -11.27
CA GLY A 18 16.40 2.19 -11.24
C GLY A 18 17.10 3.16 -12.19
N ARG A 19 18.22 2.71 -12.78
CA ARG A 19 19.16 3.53 -13.59
C ARG A 19 18.54 4.19 -14.83
N TRP A 20 17.33 3.80 -15.23
CA TRP A 20 16.59 4.45 -16.32
C TRP A 20 16.16 5.88 -15.96
N ALA A 21 15.71 6.11 -14.71
CA ALA A 21 15.42 7.45 -14.21
C ALA A 21 16.70 8.31 -14.12
N GLN A 22 17.83 7.68 -13.77
CA GLN A 22 19.12 8.34 -13.61
C GLN A 22 19.77 8.80 -14.92
N ARG A 23 19.36 8.26 -16.08
CA ARG A 23 19.92 8.66 -17.39
C ARG A 23 19.33 9.97 -17.93
N ASN A 24 18.09 10.31 -17.57
CA ASN A 24 17.40 11.48 -18.10
C ASN A 24 17.17 12.60 -17.06
N HIS A 25 17.31 12.31 -15.77
CA HIS A 25 17.22 13.34 -14.74
C HIS A 25 18.62 13.81 -14.35
N GLN A 26 18.97 15.03 -14.78
CA GLN A 26 19.88 15.86 -13.99
C GLN A 26 19.36 15.89 -12.55
N LYS A 27 20.28 15.89 -11.60
CA LYS A 27 20.06 15.81 -10.15
C LYS A 27 19.16 16.93 -9.61
N ASP A 28 17.86 16.89 -9.87
CA ASP A 28 16.92 17.67 -9.09
C ASP A 28 16.80 16.98 -7.73
N LYS A 29 17.55 17.50 -6.76
CA LYS A 29 17.56 17.02 -5.39
C LYS A 29 16.35 17.62 -4.68
N PHE A 30 15.31 16.83 -4.52
CA PHE A 30 14.17 17.17 -3.67
C PHE A 30 14.27 16.41 -2.37
N ASP A 31 14.11 17.11 -1.25
CA ASP A 31 13.98 16.46 0.07
C ASP A 31 12.55 15.94 0.27
N VAL A 32 11.55 16.64 -0.29
CA VAL A 32 10.11 16.29 -0.19
C VAL A 32 9.43 16.54 -1.54
N ILE A 33 8.62 15.58 -1.98
CA ILE A 33 7.76 15.71 -3.16
C ILE A 33 6.31 15.68 -2.69
N ILE A 34 5.57 16.77 -2.94
CA ILE A 34 4.14 16.84 -2.63
C ILE A 34 3.35 16.51 -3.89
N TYR A 35 2.56 15.44 -3.82
CA TYR A 35 1.66 15.03 -4.89
C TYR A 35 0.23 15.45 -4.56
N ASP A 36 -0.22 16.54 -5.18
CA ASP A 36 -1.63 16.93 -5.18
C ASP A 36 -2.29 16.39 -6.46
N GLY A 37 -2.97 15.26 -6.31
CA GLY A 37 -3.61 14.54 -7.40
C GLY A 37 -5.03 14.13 -7.06
N ILE A 38 -5.77 13.71 -8.08
CA ILE A 38 -7.14 13.21 -7.88
C ILE A 38 -7.06 11.94 -7.02
N SER A 39 -7.70 11.99 -5.85
CA SER A 39 -7.73 10.90 -4.88
C SER A 39 -8.67 9.79 -5.35
N THR A 40 -8.20 8.95 -6.27
CA THR A 40 -9.00 7.85 -6.84
C THR A 40 -8.48 6.47 -6.46
N GLU A 41 -9.32 5.45 -6.65
CA GLU A 41 -8.93 4.06 -6.43
C GLU A 41 -7.74 3.64 -7.33
N GLU A 42 -7.57 4.28 -8.49
CA GLU A 42 -6.44 4.03 -9.39
C GLU A 42 -5.10 4.36 -8.73
N THR A 43 -5.02 5.46 -7.97
CA THR A 43 -3.80 5.81 -7.24
C THR A 43 -3.47 4.75 -6.19
N LEU A 44 -4.49 4.22 -5.50
CA LEU A 44 -4.31 3.13 -4.54
C LEU A 44 -3.92 1.81 -5.21
N ARG A 45 -4.50 1.50 -6.38
CA ARG A 45 -4.09 0.35 -7.20
C ARG A 45 -2.63 0.47 -7.62
N LEU A 46 -2.14 1.67 -7.96
CA LEU A 46 -0.74 1.89 -8.31
C LEU A 46 0.18 1.71 -7.11
N ILE A 47 -0.16 2.27 -5.95
CA ILE A 47 0.61 2.11 -4.71
C ILE A 47 0.78 0.62 -4.38
N GLY A 48 -0.31 -0.17 -4.46
CA GLY A 48 -0.26 -1.61 -4.25
C GLY A 48 0.30 -2.43 -5.41
N ALA A 49 0.58 -1.82 -6.58
CA ALA A 49 0.99 -2.54 -7.77
C ALA A 49 2.37 -3.17 -7.63
N SER A 50 3.31 -2.50 -6.97
CA SER A 50 4.68 -3.00 -6.76
C SER A 50 4.69 -4.29 -5.93
N SER A 51 3.96 -4.31 -4.82
CA SER A 51 3.80 -5.49 -3.96
C SER A 51 3.12 -6.65 -4.69
N LYS A 52 2.06 -6.37 -5.46
CA LYS A 52 1.39 -7.39 -6.28
C LYS A 52 2.29 -7.92 -7.39
N ALA A 53 3.01 -7.05 -8.10
CA ALA A 53 3.96 -7.43 -9.14
C ALA A 53 5.08 -8.31 -8.56
N ARG A 54 5.59 -7.99 -7.36
CA ARG A 54 6.59 -8.81 -6.65
C ARG A 54 6.05 -10.21 -6.35
N LEU A 55 4.79 -10.30 -5.90
CA LEU A 55 4.15 -11.60 -5.65
C LEU A 55 4.01 -12.42 -6.95
N TYR A 56 3.54 -11.80 -8.04
CA TYR A 56 3.47 -12.47 -9.34
C TYR A 56 4.85 -12.91 -9.82
N LEU A 57 5.87 -12.08 -9.61
CA LEU A 57 7.24 -12.40 -9.96
C LEU A 57 7.73 -13.65 -9.23
N LYS A 58 7.48 -13.75 -7.92
CA LYS A 58 7.81 -14.93 -7.11
C LYS A 58 7.16 -16.20 -7.67
N TYR A 59 5.88 -16.13 -8.06
CA TYR A 59 5.18 -17.26 -8.66
C TYR A 59 5.74 -17.62 -10.03
N LEU A 60 6.01 -16.63 -10.89
CA LEU A 60 6.61 -16.84 -12.20
C LEU A 60 8.00 -17.49 -12.10
N ARG A 61 8.85 -17.02 -11.18
CA ARG A 61 10.16 -17.63 -10.91
C ARG A 61 10.02 -19.08 -10.45
N SER A 62 9.12 -19.36 -9.51
CA SER A 62 8.88 -20.74 -9.06
C SER A 62 8.35 -21.65 -10.18
N LEU A 63 7.54 -21.14 -11.11
CA LEU A 63 7.08 -21.91 -12.27
C LEU A 63 8.21 -22.12 -13.27
N ALA A 64 9.01 -21.09 -13.53
CA ALA A 64 10.16 -21.15 -14.43
C ALA A 64 11.18 -22.20 -13.96
N GLU A 65 11.43 -22.30 -12.64
CA GLU A 65 12.38 -23.24 -12.06
C GLU A 65 11.83 -24.68 -11.98
N LYS A 66 10.52 -24.84 -11.68
CA LYS A 66 9.91 -26.15 -11.44
C LYS A 66 9.30 -26.83 -12.67
N THR A 67 9.15 -26.13 -13.79
CA THR A 67 8.50 -26.67 -15.00
C THR A 67 9.47 -26.72 -16.18
N ASP A 68 9.39 -27.79 -16.99
CA ASP A 68 10.26 -27.94 -18.16
C ASP A 68 10.01 -26.86 -19.20
N LEU A 69 8.74 -26.49 -19.43
CA LEU A 69 8.39 -25.38 -20.32
C LEU A 69 8.92 -24.04 -19.80
N GLY A 70 8.86 -23.80 -18.49
CA GLY A 70 9.40 -22.61 -17.86
C GLY A 70 10.91 -22.50 -17.96
N ARG A 71 11.63 -23.62 -17.86
CA ARG A 71 13.08 -23.69 -18.07
C ARG A 71 13.48 -23.42 -19.52
N LEU A 72 12.63 -23.82 -20.48
CA LEU A 72 12.87 -23.62 -21.91
C LEU A 72 12.48 -22.22 -22.40
N ALA A 73 11.32 -21.70 -21.99
CA ALA A 73 10.76 -20.44 -22.49
C ALA A 73 11.06 -19.22 -21.59
N GLY A 74 11.41 -19.44 -20.33
CA GLY A 74 11.69 -18.39 -19.35
C GLY A 74 12.76 -17.39 -19.81
N PRO A 75 13.94 -17.84 -20.31
CA PRO A 75 14.98 -16.93 -20.80
C PRO A 75 14.51 -15.97 -21.90
N SER A 76 13.64 -16.41 -22.82
CA SER A 76 13.12 -15.58 -23.91
C SER A 76 12.16 -14.50 -23.40
N LEU A 77 11.28 -14.84 -22.45
CA LEU A 77 10.36 -13.88 -21.84
C LEU A 77 11.11 -12.82 -21.02
N LEU A 78 12.13 -13.23 -20.27
CA LEU A 78 12.96 -12.31 -19.50
C LEU A 78 13.68 -11.28 -20.37
N ARG A 79 14.14 -11.68 -21.56
CA ARG A 79 14.78 -10.76 -22.50
C ARG A 79 13.82 -9.68 -23.01
N LEU A 80 12.56 -10.03 -23.30
CA LEU A 80 11.55 -9.06 -23.70
C LEU A 80 11.26 -8.05 -22.57
N VAL A 81 11.20 -8.52 -21.33
CA VAL A 81 11.01 -7.66 -20.15
C VAL A 81 12.22 -6.75 -19.94
N ASP A 82 13.44 -7.30 -20.05
CA ASP A 82 14.68 -6.52 -19.94
C ASP A 82 14.77 -5.43 -21.02
N GLU A 83 14.39 -5.74 -22.26
CA GLU A 83 14.37 -4.77 -23.36
C GLU A 83 13.32 -3.67 -23.14
N ALA A 84 12.12 -4.03 -22.70
CA ALA A 84 11.05 -3.07 -22.43
C ALA A 84 11.33 -2.17 -21.21
N MET A 85 11.97 -2.71 -20.17
CA MET A 85 12.25 -2.00 -18.92
C MET A 85 13.65 -1.40 -18.85
N GLY A 86 14.55 -1.76 -19.77
CA GLY A 86 15.93 -1.27 -19.83
C GLY A 86 16.77 -1.62 -18.60
N ILE A 87 16.54 -2.77 -17.96
CA ILE A 87 17.09 -3.12 -16.63
C ILE A 87 18.61 -3.32 -16.70
N SER A 88 19.11 -3.95 -17.77
CA SER A 88 20.53 -4.27 -17.98
C SER A 88 21.41 -3.06 -18.36
N GLY A 89 20.83 -1.94 -18.80
CA GLY A 89 21.56 -0.67 -18.99
C GLY A 89 22.66 -0.63 -20.07
N LYS A 90 23.04 -1.75 -20.71
CA LYS A 90 23.93 -1.79 -21.88
C LYS A 90 23.19 -2.35 -23.10
N PRO A 91 22.96 -1.56 -24.17
CA PRO A 91 22.38 -2.08 -25.42
C PRO A 91 23.33 -2.94 -26.25
N SER A 92 24.54 -3.22 -25.77
CA SER A 92 25.54 -3.93 -26.55
C SER A 92 26.61 -4.52 -25.64
N GLN A 93 26.50 -5.82 -25.38
CA GLN A 93 27.63 -6.75 -25.42
C GLN A 93 27.09 -8.17 -25.29
N LEU A 94 27.40 -8.96 -26.32
CA LEU A 94 27.03 -10.34 -26.61
C LEU A 94 27.57 -11.38 -25.59
N ASN A 95 27.56 -11.08 -24.28
CA ASN A 95 27.95 -12.05 -23.25
C ASN A 95 26.80 -12.28 -22.27
N GLY A 96 26.39 -13.54 -22.15
CA GLY A 96 25.20 -14.00 -21.44
C GLY A 96 25.14 -13.55 -19.99
N THR A 97 24.40 -12.46 -19.74
CA THR A 97 23.79 -12.21 -18.43
C THR A 97 22.93 -13.43 -18.09
N MET A 98 23.25 -14.09 -16.98
CA MET A 98 22.51 -15.28 -16.56
C MET A 98 21.05 -14.89 -16.28
N SER A 99 20.08 -15.72 -16.67
CA SER A 99 18.66 -15.49 -16.38
C SER A 99 18.40 -15.20 -14.90
N ALA A 100 19.22 -15.75 -14.00
CA ALA A 100 19.24 -15.47 -12.57
C ALA A 100 19.48 -13.98 -12.24
N GLU A 101 20.44 -13.33 -12.89
CA GLU A 101 20.77 -11.91 -12.63
C GLU A 101 19.62 -10.98 -13.02
N ILE A 102 18.87 -11.32 -14.08
CA ILE A 102 17.68 -10.58 -14.51
C ILE A 102 16.55 -10.75 -13.49
N TRP A 103 16.33 -11.98 -13.00
CA TRP A 103 15.35 -12.24 -11.93
C TRP A 103 15.68 -11.43 -10.67
N ASP A 104 16.94 -11.49 -10.22
CA ASP A 104 17.37 -10.81 -8.99
C ASP A 104 17.31 -9.28 -9.14
N SER A 105 17.60 -8.75 -10.33
CA SER A 105 17.45 -7.33 -10.63
C SER A 105 15.98 -6.88 -10.60
N LEU A 106 15.07 -7.68 -11.17
CA LEU A 106 13.64 -7.40 -11.15
C LEU A 106 13.08 -7.46 -9.74
N GLU A 107 13.48 -8.47 -8.97
CA GLU A 107 13.11 -8.63 -7.57
C GLU A 107 13.56 -7.43 -6.74
N ARG A 108 14.83 -6.99 -6.91
CA ARG A 108 15.36 -5.81 -6.23
C ARG A 108 14.58 -4.53 -6.59
N ILE A 109 14.22 -4.33 -7.86
CA ILE A 109 13.46 -3.15 -8.30
C ILE A 109 12.07 -3.13 -7.62
N LEU A 110 11.38 -4.26 -7.62
CA LEU A 110 10.05 -4.38 -7.02
C LEU A 110 10.10 -4.35 -5.49
N GLU A 111 11.17 -4.86 -4.88
CA GLU A 111 11.42 -4.75 -3.45
C GLU A 111 11.62 -3.29 -3.04
N VAL A 112 12.49 -2.54 -3.72
CA VAL A 112 12.66 -1.10 -3.47
C VAL A 112 11.33 -0.39 -3.61
N GLY A 113 10.63 -0.57 -4.74
CA GLY A 113 9.31 0.03 -4.95
C GLY A 113 8.26 -0.35 -3.92
N SER A 114 8.23 -1.58 -3.43
CA SER A 114 7.30 -1.99 -2.38
C SER A 114 7.68 -1.43 -1.00
N SER A 115 8.98 -1.35 -0.70
CA SER A 115 9.47 -0.85 0.59
C SER A 115 9.22 0.65 0.73
N THR A 116 9.47 1.44 -0.32
CA THR A 116 9.21 2.89 -0.33
C THR A 116 7.77 3.24 0.04
N PHE A 117 6.77 2.52 -0.47
CA PHE A 117 5.36 2.75 -0.13
C PHE A 117 4.92 2.17 1.22
N SER A 118 5.69 1.24 1.77
CA SER A 118 5.39 0.61 3.06
C SER A 118 6.05 1.35 4.23
N GLU A 119 7.11 2.10 3.95
CA GLU A 119 7.93 2.81 4.92
C GLU A 119 7.38 4.23 5.21
N PRO A 120 6.89 4.50 6.43
CA PRO A 120 6.27 5.79 6.78
C PRO A 120 7.21 7.00 6.67
N HIS A 121 8.53 6.78 6.62
CA HIS A 121 9.53 7.84 6.51
C HIS A 121 9.87 8.22 5.06
N GLN A 122 9.58 7.35 4.09
CA GLN A 122 9.76 7.66 2.67
C GLN A 122 8.46 8.09 2.01
N PHE A 123 7.33 7.54 2.48
CA PHE A 123 6.01 7.80 1.93
C PHE A 123 5.00 8.09 3.04
N GLY A 124 4.33 9.23 2.92
CA GLY A 124 3.21 9.60 3.78
C GLY A 124 1.99 9.95 2.94
N CYS A 125 0.83 9.45 3.34
CA CYS A 125 -0.44 9.87 2.76
C CYS A 125 -1.37 10.39 3.85
N PHE A 126 -2.13 11.42 3.50
CA PHE A 126 -3.05 12.09 4.40
C PHE A 126 -4.45 12.08 3.81
N LEU A 127 -5.44 11.83 4.66
CA LEU A 127 -6.84 11.93 4.28
C LEU A 127 -7.29 13.37 4.48
N VAL A 128 -8.06 13.92 3.54
CA VAL A 128 -8.68 15.23 3.69
C VAL A 128 -10.19 15.04 3.61
N MET A 129 -10.92 15.61 4.57
CA MET A 129 -12.37 15.44 4.64
C MET A 129 -13.09 16.72 5.08
N ASN A 130 -14.35 16.85 4.67
CA ASN A 130 -15.25 17.85 5.19
C ASN A 130 -16.19 17.21 6.24
N PRO A 131 -16.05 17.53 7.53
CA PRO A 131 -16.85 16.93 8.60
C PRO A 131 -18.34 17.30 8.55
N ASN A 132 -18.72 18.39 7.86
CA ASN A 132 -20.14 18.77 7.70
C ASN A 132 -20.90 17.81 6.78
N ILE A 133 -20.18 17.05 5.95
CA ILE A 133 -20.74 16.18 4.93
C ILE A 133 -20.52 14.74 5.37
N PRO A 134 -21.55 14.01 5.85
CA PRO A 134 -21.40 12.64 6.34
C PRO A 134 -20.80 11.69 5.30
N THR A 135 -21.12 11.88 4.01
CA THR A 135 -20.54 11.07 2.93
C THR A 135 -19.03 11.30 2.78
N SER A 136 -18.52 12.50 3.06
CA SER A 136 -17.08 12.79 3.05
C SER A 136 -16.35 12.03 4.16
N ILE A 137 -16.94 11.96 5.35
CA ILE A 137 -16.41 11.17 6.48
C ILE A 137 -16.38 9.67 6.10
N SER A 138 -17.49 9.15 5.58
CA SER A 138 -17.59 7.74 5.17
C SER A 138 -16.61 7.40 4.05
N SER A 139 -16.44 8.28 3.05
CA SER A 139 -15.44 8.12 2.00
C SER A 139 -14.01 8.12 2.55
N ALA A 140 -13.69 9.03 3.49
CA ALA A 140 -12.37 9.08 4.12
C ALA A 140 -12.07 7.79 4.91
N LEU A 141 -13.04 7.26 5.66
CA LEU A 141 -12.91 5.96 6.34
C LEU A 141 -12.70 4.82 5.34
N ARG A 142 -13.44 4.83 4.22
CA ARG A 142 -13.31 3.82 3.17
C ARG A 142 -11.94 3.86 2.50
N TYR A 143 -11.42 5.06 2.21
CA TYR A 143 -10.08 5.24 1.65
C TYR A 143 -8.98 4.85 2.64
N TRP A 144 -9.19 5.09 3.93
CA TRP A 144 -8.27 4.59 4.96
C TRP A 144 -8.14 3.06 4.87
N GLY A 145 -9.27 2.35 4.83
CA GLY A 145 -9.30 0.90 4.66
C GLY A 145 -8.63 0.43 3.37
N CYS A 146 -8.95 1.05 2.23
CA CYS A 146 -8.33 0.72 0.95
C CYS A 146 -6.81 0.90 0.97
N THR A 147 -6.32 1.99 1.56
CA THR A 147 -4.89 2.29 1.65
C THR A 147 -4.17 1.21 2.46
N MET A 148 -4.75 0.80 3.59
CA MET A 148 -4.24 -0.30 4.39
C MET A 148 -4.23 -1.63 3.62
N GLN A 149 -5.25 -1.90 2.80
CA GLN A 149 -5.27 -3.10 1.95
C GLN A 149 -4.28 -3.03 0.78
N ALA A 150 -3.99 -1.84 0.25
CA ALA A 150 -2.96 -1.64 -0.76
C ALA A 150 -1.54 -1.91 -0.23
N GLY A 151 -1.36 -2.03 1.09
CA GLY A 151 -0.06 -2.30 1.73
C GLY A 151 0.64 -1.06 2.26
N THR A 152 -0.05 0.07 2.32
CA THR A 152 0.50 1.36 2.75
C THR A 152 -0.23 1.86 3.99
N GLN A 153 0.42 2.78 4.72
CA GLN A 153 -0.13 3.36 5.94
C GLN A 153 -0.57 4.81 5.69
N VAL A 154 -1.67 5.19 6.32
CA VAL A 154 -2.11 6.59 6.37
C VAL A 154 -1.44 7.24 7.56
N SER A 155 -0.72 8.34 7.33
CA SER A 155 0.05 9.04 8.35
C SER A 155 -0.82 9.92 9.24
N GLY A 156 -1.94 10.41 8.70
CA GLY A 156 -2.91 11.20 9.46
C GLY A 156 -4.09 11.63 8.61
N ALA A 157 -4.99 12.38 9.23
CA ALA A 157 -6.14 12.94 8.55
C ALA A 157 -6.32 14.43 8.90
N PHE A 158 -6.84 15.18 7.95
CA PHE A 158 -7.19 16.59 8.05
C PHE A 158 -8.70 16.74 7.86
N ALA A 159 -9.35 17.40 8.81
CA ALA A 159 -10.75 17.79 8.73
C ALA A 159 -10.86 19.31 8.51
N ILE A 160 -11.64 19.73 7.51
CA ILE A 160 -11.88 21.15 7.27
C ILE A 160 -12.76 21.71 8.38
N ALA A 161 -12.23 22.64 9.17
CA ALA A 161 -12.93 23.32 10.23
C ALA A 161 -13.98 24.27 9.63
N SER A 162 -15.24 24.05 9.98
CA SER A 162 -16.37 24.92 9.64
C SER A 162 -16.84 25.66 10.89
N PRO A 163 -17.28 26.94 10.76
CA PRO A 163 -17.84 27.69 11.88
C PRO A 163 -19.09 27.03 12.50
N ASP A 164 -19.81 26.23 11.73
CA ASP A 164 -21.04 25.54 12.17
C ASP A 164 -20.80 24.19 12.89
N LEU A 165 -19.54 23.80 13.12
CA LEU A 165 -19.23 22.52 13.78
C LEU A 165 -19.26 22.66 15.31
N ASP A 166 -20.20 21.94 15.92
CA ASP A 166 -20.22 21.76 17.37
C ASP A 166 -18.98 20.99 17.87
N VAL A 167 -18.51 21.35 19.07
CA VAL A 167 -17.38 20.68 19.74
C VAL A 167 -17.60 19.17 19.88
N GLU A 168 -18.85 18.75 20.12
CA GLU A 168 -19.22 17.34 20.20
C GLU A 168 -19.04 16.61 18.87
N SER A 169 -19.42 17.24 17.75
CA SER A 169 -19.22 16.70 16.41
C SER A 169 -17.73 16.54 16.09
N MET A 170 -16.90 17.51 16.50
CA MET A 170 -15.44 17.41 16.33
C MET A 170 -14.85 16.23 17.11
N GLU A 171 -15.29 16.00 18.35
CA GLU A 171 -14.87 14.84 19.14
C GLU A 171 -15.34 13.52 18.54
N ASN A 172 -16.57 13.47 18.02
CA ASN A 172 -17.10 12.26 17.40
C ASN A 172 -16.31 11.87 16.14
N VAL A 173 -15.88 12.85 15.34
CA VAL A 173 -14.98 12.60 14.21
C VAL A 173 -13.62 12.12 14.71
N LYS A 174 -13.01 12.76 15.73
CA LYS A 174 -11.74 12.27 16.33
C LYS A 174 -11.84 10.83 16.82
N LYS A 175 -12.92 10.48 17.53
CA LYS A 175 -13.20 9.11 17.99
C LYS A 175 -13.37 8.15 16.82
N SER A 176 -14.01 8.60 15.73
CA SER A 176 -14.23 7.81 14.53
C SER A 176 -12.94 7.51 13.76
N PHE A 177 -11.91 8.34 13.86
CA PHE A 177 -10.63 8.08 13.21
C PHE A 177 -9.59 7.48 14.14
N PHE A 178 -9.85 7.36 15.45
CA PHE A 178 -8.95 6.66 16.36
C PHE A 178 -8.65 5.24 15.84
N PRO A 179 -7.37 4.80 15.80
CA PRO A 179 -6.15 5.42 16.36
C PRO A 179 -5.37 6.38 15.44
N LEU A 180 -5.89 6.74 14.26
CA LEU A 180 -5.25 7.69 13.33
C LEU A 180 -5.25 9.12 13.90
N PRO A 181 -4.13 9.85 13.86
CA PRO A 181 -4.11 11.25 14.28
C PRO A 181 -4.95 12.11 13.32
N LEU A 182 -5.85 12.90 13.89
CA LEU A 182 -6.73 13.80 13.16
C LEU A 182 -6.46 15.24 13.59
N ALA A 183 -6.14 16.10 12.63
CA ALA A 183 -5.99 17.54 12.81
C ALA A 183 -7.09 18.29 12.06
N PHE A 184 -7.41 19.50 12.52
CA PHE A 184 -8.33 20.38 11.83
C PHE A 184 -7.53 21.42 11.02
N ILE A 185 -8.07 21.82 9.87
CA ILE A 185 -7.48 22.86 9.01
C ILE A 185 -8.53 23.95 8.75
N PRO A 186 -8.14 25.23 8.65
CA PRO A 186 -9.10 26.29 8.40
C PRO A 186 -9.77 26.14 7.02
N ASN A 187 -11.06 26.48 6.94
CA ASN A 187 -11.77 26.54 5.66
C ASN A 187 -11.29 27.76 4.85
N LEU A 188 -10.83 27.51 3.62
CA LEU A 188 -10.29 28.54 2.74
C LEU A 188 -11.39 29.05 1.80
N SER A 189 -11.72 30.35 1.88
CA SER A 189 -12.63 30.98 0.93
C SER A 189 -11.96 31.23 -0.42
N MET A 190 -12.46 30.61 -1.48
CA MET A 190 -11.96 30.74 -2.87
C MET A 190 -12.14 32.14 -3.51
N GLY A 191 -12.72 33.12 -2.80
CA GLY A 191 -13.12 34.41 -3.36
C GLY A 191 -12.23 35.61 -3.03
N SER A 192 -11.20 35.45 -2.18
CA SER A 192 -10.33 36.55 -1.72
C SER A 192 -8.86 36.14 -1.75
N PRO A 193 -7.91 37.08 -1.93
CA PRO A 193 -6.49 36.77 -1.86
C PRO A 193 -6.15 36.12 -0.53
N GLN A 194 -5.53 34.95 -0.59
CA GLN A 194 -5.26 34.13 0.59
C GLN A 194 -4.00 34.63 1.32
N ASP A 195 -4.13 34.99 2.59
CA ASP A 195 -2.97 35.25 3.44
C ASP A 195 -2.46 33.93 4.02
N TRP A 196 -1.49 33.32 3.32
CA TRP A 196 -0.88 32.06 3.73
C TRP A 196 -0.18 32.15 5.09
N ASN A 197 0.39 33.31 5.46
CA ASN A 197 1.03 33.46 6.76
C ASN A 197 0.01 33.44 7.88
N ALA A 198 -1.11 34.14 7.71
CA ALA A 198 -2.21 34.11 8.68
C ALA A 198 -2.80 32.70 8.83
N ILE A 199 -2.95 31.95 7.74
CA ILE A 199 -3.43 30.56 7.76
C ILE A 199 -2.45 29.64 8.48
N MET A 200 -1.17 29.73 8.12
CA MET A 200 -0.13 28.88 8.67
C MET A 200 0.15 29.16 10.14
N LEU A 201 -0.07 30.40 10.62
CA LEU A 201 0.14 30.78 12.02
C LEU A 201 -1.15 30.71 12.87
N SER A 202 -2.31 30.45 12.28
CA SER A 202 -3.57 30.34 13.02
C SER A 202 -3.53 29.22 14.07
N ASN A 203 -4.29 29.37 15.16
CA ASN A 203 -4.43 28.32 16.18
C ASN A 203 -5.11 27.08 15.60
N THR A 204 -6.01 27.26 14.63
CA THR A 204 -6.70 26.15 13.95
C THR A 204 -5.71 25.23 13.23
N SER A 205 -4.60 25.77 12.69
CA SER A 205 -3.60 24.97 11.99
C SER A 205 -2.53 24.37 12.91
N GLU A 206 -2.56 24.59 14.23
CA GLU A 206 -1.58 24.05 15.19
C GLU A 206 -1.47 22.53 15.10
N GLY A 207 -2.60 21.82 15.21
CA GLY A 207 -2.60 20.36 15.10
C GLY A 207 -2.12 19.86 13.74
N ALA A 208 -2.33 20.62 12.67
CA ALA A 208 -1.84 20.26 11.34
C ALA A 208 -0.32 20.48 11.22
N ARG A 209 0.20 21.57 11.81
CA ARG A 209 1.64 21.81 11.92
C ARG A 209 2.31 20.71 12.71
N ASP A 210 1.74 20.30 13.84
CA ASP A 210 2.29 19.22 14.67
C ASP A 210 2.33 17.93 13.86
N LEU A 211 1.21 17.54 13.24
CA LEU A 211 1.10 16.33 12.45
C LEU A 211 2.11 16.28 11.28
N LEU A 212 2.39 17.42 10.65
CA LEU A 212 3.38 17.54 9.56
C LEU A 212 4.83 17.72 10.05
N SER A 213 5.04 18.31 11.23
CA SER A 213 6.37 18.59 11.80
C SER A 213 6.92 17.41 12.59
N LEU A 214 6.09 16.42 12.91
CA LEU A 214 6.52 15.22 13.58
C LEU A 214 7.61 14.53 12.74
N PRO A 215 8.81 14.29 13.31
CA PRO A 215 9.82 13.47 12.65
C PRO A 215 9.19 12.10 12.38
N ALA A 216 9.40 11.56 11.19
CA ALA A 216 8.86 10.26 10.77
C ALA A 216 9.21 9.06 11.69
N GLY A 217 10.00 9.28 12.75
CA GLY A 217 10.35 8.31 13.79
C GLY A 217 9.75 8.53 15.18
N GLN A 218 8.93 9.57 15.44
CA GLN A 218 8.42 9.84 16.80
C GLN A 218 6.89 9.68 16.94
N LYS A 219 6.48 8.50 17.42
CA LYS A 219 5.37 8.24 18.38
C LYS A 219 4.06 9.05 18.25
N TYR A 220 3.37 8.97 17.12
CA TYR A 220 2.04 8.37 17.25
C TYR A 220 2.28 6.87 17.17
N SER A 221 1.62 6.06 17.99
CA SER A 221 1.68 4.60 17.87
C SER A 221 1.34 4.25 16.43
N ILE A 222 2.34 4.07 15.57
CA ILE A 222 2.18 3.73 14.17
C ILE A 222 1.41 2.43 14.21
N VAL A 223 0.11 2.49 13.92
CA VAL A 223 -0.75 1.34 14.06
C VAL A 223 -0.38 0.42 12.94
N SER A 224 0.42 -0.59 13.30
CA SER A 224 0.79 -1.63 12.38
C SER A 224 -0.50 -2.19 11.79
N SER A 225 -0.62 -2.08 10.46
CA SER A 225 -1.78 -2.62 9.74
C SER A 225 -2.02 -4.10 10.05
N ILE A 226 -0.97 -4.80 10.49
CA ILE A 226 -0.98 -6.21 10.86
C ILE A 226 -0.27 -6.38 12.20
N ASN A 227 -0.93 -7.01 13.16
CA ASN A 227 -0.32 -7.44 14.41
C ASN A 227 -0.33 -8.97 14.50
N PHE A 228 0.82 -9.56 14.80
CA PHE A 228 1.00 -11.00 14.97
C PHE A 228 1.15 -11.33 16.45
N ASP A 229 0.16 -12.00 17.02
CA ASP A 229 0.20 -12.51 18.39
C ASP A 229 0.57 -13.99 18.37
N VAL A 230 1.84 -14.27 18.69
CA VAL A 230 2.38 -15.63 18.73
C VAL A 230 1.80 -16.44 19.88
N ALA A 231 1.54 -15.82 21.04
CA ALA A 231 1.02 -16.50 22.22
C ALA A 231 -0.41 -17.00 22.00
N ARG A 232 -1.24 -16.20 21.32
CA ARG A 232 -2.62 -16.57 20.97
C ARG A 232 -2.75 -17.25 19.60
N LYS A 233 -1.65 -17.41 18.86
CA LYS A 233 -1.63 -17.82 17.45
C LYS A 233 -2.67 -17.06 16.62
N SER A 234 -2.65 -15.73 16.72
CA SER A 234 -3.65 -14.90 16.04
C SER A 234 -3.03 -13.75 15.27
N VAL A 235 -3.70 -13.37 14.18
CA VAL A 235 -3.33 -12.25 13.32
C VAL A 235 -4.46 -11.24 13.39
N THR A 236 -4.13 -9.99 13.73
CA THR A 236 -5.10 -8.90 13.78
C THR A 236 -4.80 -7.93 12.64
N LEU A 237 -5.81 -7.66 11.83
CA LEU A 237 -5.73 -6.75 10.69
C LEU A 237 -6.68 -5.59 10.92
N LEU A 238 -6.15 -4.39 11.02
CA LEU A 238 -7.00 -3.20 11.11
C LEU A 238 -7.58 -2.89 9.71
N MET A 239 -8.90 -2.83 9.61
CA MET A 239 -9.66 -2.71 8.37
C MET A 239 -10.83 -1.72 8.55
N PRO A 240 -10.52 -0.41 8.70
CA PRO A 240 -11.53 0.61 8.92
C PRO A 240 -12.32 0.88 7.64
N GLY A 241 -13.57 1.34 7.79
CA GLY A 241 -14.43 1.70 6.66
C GLY A 241 -14.95 0.52 5.83
N PHE A 242 -14.79 -0.72 6.31
CA PHE A 242 -15.32 -1.92 5.67
C PHE A 242 -16.44 -2.55 6.50
N ASP A 243 -17.45 -3.05 5.80
CA ASP A 243 -18.47 -3.91 6.38
C ASP A 243 -18.04 -5.38 6.34
N LYS A 244 -18.54 -6.16 7.30
CA LYS A 244 -18.22 -7.59 7.41
C LYS A 244 -18.53 -8.37 6.13
N SER A 245 -19.58 -7.99 5.40
CA SER A 245 -20.00 -8.64 4.14
C SER A 245 -19.03 -8.43 2.99
N GLU A 246 -18.22 -7.37 3.03
CA GLU A 246 -17.29 -7.02 1.95
C GLU A 246 -15.94 -7.73 2.08
N ILE A 247 -15.63 -8.25 3.28
CA ILE A 247 -14.34 -8.84 3.60
C ILE A 247 -14.37 -10.33 3.27
N LYS A 248 -13.50 -10.76 2.36
CA LYS A 248 -13.29 -12.17 2.04
C LYS A 248 -11.91 -12.61 2.48
N LEU A 249 -11.86 -13.77 3.15
CA LEU A 249 -10.63 -14.38 3.63
C LEU A 249 -10.42 -15.74 2.97
N TYR A 250 -9.24 -15.93 2.41
CA TYR A 250 -8.81 -17.19 1.81
C TYR A 250 -7.48 -17.62 2.44
N GLN A 251 -7.31 -18.92 2.63
CA GLN A 251 -6.04 -19.49 3.06
C GLN A 251 -5.36 -20.16 1.87
N VAL A 252 -4.14 -19.74 1.54
CA VAL A 252 -3.37 -20.33 0.46
C VAL A 252 -2.43 -21.39 1.04
N SER A 253 -2.68 -22.65 0.67
CA SER A 253 -1.76 -23.75 0.99
C SER A 253 -0.60 -23.73 0.00
N SER A 254 0.63 -23.63 0.49
CA SER A 254 1.85 -23.59 -0.34
C SER A 254 2.30 -24.96 -0.84
N VAL A 255 1.45 -25.99 -0.79
CA VAL A 255 1.75 -27.31 -1.39
C VAL A 255 1.31 -27.35 -2.85
N LEU A 256 1.98 -26.56 -3.71
CA LEU A 256 1.92 -26.77 -5.17
C LEU A 256 3.01 -27.77 -5.57
N ASN A 257 2.66 -29.06 -5.46
CA ASN A 257 3.45 -30.18 -5.97
C ASN A 257 2.80 -30.86 -7.18
N SER A 258 1.88 -30.20 -7.89
CA SER A 258 1.32 -30.73 -9.13
C SER A 258 1.11 -29.64 -10.18
N PRO A 259 1.57 -29.83 -11.43
CA PRO A 259 1.18 -29.01 -12.56
C PRO A 259 -0.24 -29.41 -12.96
N ILE A 260 -1.06 -28.48 -13.47
CA ILE A 260 -2.20 -28.65 -14.42
C ILE A 260 -3.41 -27.76 -14.14
N LEU A 261 -3.64 -27.16 -12.97
CA LEU A 261 -4.81 -26.28 -12.79
C LEU A 261 -4.46 -24.83 -12.45
N LEU A 262 -4.32 -24.01 -13.49
CA LEU A 262 -4.24 -22.55 -13.37
C LEU A 262 -5.06 -21.86 -14.47
N CYS A 263 -6.39 -21.97 -14.39
CA CYS A 263 -7.33 -21.04 -15.05
C CYS A 263 -8.76 -21.30 -14.55
N SER A 264 -9.04 -20.86 -13.33
CA SER A 264 -10.36 -20.61 -12.70
C SER A 264 -10.24 -20.89 -11.21
N LEU A 265 -10.60 -19.90 -10.39
CA LEU A 265 -10.94 -20.08 -8.98
C LEU A 265 -9.88 -20.82 -8.13
N ILE A 266 -8.89 -20.10 -7.58
CA ILE A 266 -8.10 -20.61 -6.46
C ILE A 266 -8.98 -20.60 -5.20
N VAL A 267 -9.86 -21.59 -5.10
CA VAL A 267 -10.44 -22.06 -3.83
C VAL A 267 -9.68 -23.33 -3.48
N LEU A 268 -8.54 -23.20 -2.82
CA LEU A 268 -7.79 -24.35 -2.31
C LEU A 268 -8.16 -24.61 -0.86
N LYS A 269 -8.82 -25.76 -0.65
CA LYS A 269 -9.18 -26.34 0.64
C LYS A 269 -7.94 -26.62 1.51
N TYR A 270 -8.01 -26.10 2.74
CA TYR A 270 -7.40 -26.52 4.01
C TYR A 270 -6.41 -27.72 4.04
N ARG A 271 -5.15 -27.46 3.74
CA ARG A 271 -3.99 -28.03 4.48
C ARG A 271 -3.04 -26.86 4.78
N GLY A 272 -2.58 -26.72 6.03
CA GLY A 272 -1.97 -25.52 6.60
C GLY A 272 -1.21 -24.62 5.62
N GLY A 273 -1.67 -23.38 5.49
CA GLY A 273 -1.09 -22.39 4.58
C GLY A 273 -0.14 -21.46 5.32
N SER A 274 1.01 -21.16 4.70
CA SER A 274 1.96 -20.13 5.14
C SER A 274 1.48 -18.71 4.82
N GLU A 275 0.40 -18.58 4.05
CA GLU A 275 -0.07 -17.33 3.48
C GLU A 275 -1.60 -17.19 3.64
N LEU A 276 -2.04 -15.98 4.00
CA LEU A 276 -3.44 -15.57 4.03
C LEU A 276 -3.68 -14.54 2.93
N LEU A 277 -4.77 -14.71 2.19
CA LEU A 277 -5.21 -13.75 1.19
C LEU A 277 -6.49 -13.08 1.69
N VAL A 278 -6.44 -11.76 1.86
CA VAL A 278 -7.58 -10.93 2.25
C VAL A 278 -7.98 -10.09 1.07
N GLU A 279 -9.27 -10.11 0.73
CA GLU A 279 -9.88 -9.28 -0.29
C GLU A 279 -10.89 -8.34 0.37
N ALA A 280 -10.67 -7.03 0.19
CA ALA A 280 -11.59 -5.98 0.59
C ALA A 280 -11.30 -4.72 -0.22
N GLY A 281 -12.35 -4.00 -0.60
CA GLY A 281 -12.23 -2.70 -1.27
C GLY A 281 -11.51 -2.72 -2.61
N ASP A 282 -11.79 -3.74 -3.44
CA ASP A 282 -11.11 -3.98 -4.72
C ASP A 282 -9.58 -4.15 -4.60
N GLN A 283 -9.10 -4.43 -3.40
CA GLN A 283 -7.71 -4.74 -3.12
C GLN A 283 -7.59 -6.17 -2.59
N ARG A 284 -6.50 -6.83 -2.98
CA ARG A 284 -6.12 -8.16 -2.53
C ARG A 284 -4.76 -8.06 -1.87
N ARG A 285 -4.69 -8.41 -0.59
CA ARG A 285 -3.47 -8.39 0.20
C ARG A 285 -3.09 -9.80 0.61
N VAL A 286 -1.86 -10.19 0.28
CA VAL A 286 -1.26 -11.42 0.80
C VAL A 286 -0.50 -11.09 2.07
N ILE A 287 -0.74 -11.89 3.10
CA ILE A 287 -0.13 -11.78 4.42
C ILE A 287 0.66 -13.05 4.66
N PHE A 288 1.98 -12.90 4.78
CA PHE A 288 2.88 -13.99 5.10
C PHE A 288 2.84 -14.23 6.61
N LEU A 289 2.58 -15.49 6.99
CA LEU A 289 2.56 -15.89 8.39
C LEU A 289 3.97 -16.26 8.84
N PRO A 290 4.46 -15.69 9.96
CA PRO A 290 5.74 -16.08 10.52
C PRO A 290 5.70 -17.57 10.97
N PRO A 291 6.82 -18.30 10.88
CA PRO A 291 6.86 -19.75 11.08
C PRO A 291 6.20 -20.25 12.37
N GLU A 292 6.26 -19.45 13.42
CA GLU A 292 5.75 -19.76 14.77
C GLU A 292 4.21 -19.84 14.83
N ILE A 293 3.51 -19.17 13.91
CA ILE A 293 2.04 -19.14 13.84
C ILE A 293 1.49 -19.76 12.56
N GLN A 294 2.31 -20.43 11.76
CA GLN A 294 1.84 -21.15 10.58
C GLN A 294 0.95 -22.33 11.00
N GLY A 295 -0.14 -22.54 10.27
CA GLY A 295 -1.11 -23.57 10.64
C GLY A 295 -2.40 -23.45 9.86
N LYS A 296 -3.45 -24.14 10.32
CA LYS A 296 -4.77 -24.07 9.66
C LYS A 296 -5.58 -22.93 10.27
N VAL A 297 -6.29 -22.14 9.47
CA VAL A 297 -7.23 -21.14 10.01
C VAL A 297 -8.30 -21.84 10.84
N GLY A 298 -8.35 -21.53 12.13
CA GLY A 298 -9.31 -22.05 13.09
C GLY A 298 -10.61 -21.23 13.13
N GLY A 299 -10.53 -19.95 12.78
CA GLY A 299 -11.68 -19.04 12.70
C GLY A 299 -11.24 -17.61 12.41
N ALA A 300 -12.20 -16.77 12.03
CA ALA A 300 -12.00 -15.34 11.87
C ALA A 300 -13.19 -14.57 12.43
N LYS A 301 -12.92 -13.45 13.11
CA LYS A 301 -13.93 -12.57 13.70
C LYS A 301 -13.62 -11.14 13.34
N PHE A 302 -14.63 -10.39 12.91
CA PHE A 302 -14.54 -8.94 12.73
C PHE A 302 -15.07 -8.26 13.99
N THR A 303 -14.25 -7.44 14.65
CA THR A 303 -14.60 -6.72 15.88
C THR A 303 -13.78 -5.44 15.95
N ASP A 304 -14.39 -4.33 16.35
CA ASP A 304 -13.73 -3.03 16.49
C ASP A 304 -12.90 -2.63 15.25
N ARG A 305 -13.51 -2.76 14.07
CA ARG A 305 -12.91 -2.47 12.76
C ARG A 305 -11.67 -3.30 12.44
N SER A 306 -11.46 -4.39 13.16
CA SER A 306 -10.31 -5.26 13.02
C SER A 306 -10.76 -6.68 12.71
N LEU A 307 -10.09 -7.31 11.74
CA LEU A 307 -10.25 -8.72 11.43
C LEU A 307 -9.23 -9.52 12.25
N VAL A 308 -9.72 -10.26 13.23
CA VAL A 308 -8.93 -11.16 14.07
C VAL A 308 -9.04 -12.58 13.52
N ILE A 309 -7.92 -13.14 13.10
CA ILE A 309 -7.82 -14.48 12.51
C ILE A 309 -7.08 -15.37 13.50
N THR A 310 -7.68 -16.49 13.89
CA THR A 310 -7.07 -17.46 14.80
C THR A 310 -6.55 -18.64 14.01
N ILE A 311 -5.34 -19.09 14.31
CA ILE A 311 -4.64 -20.18 13.64
C ILE A 311 -4.48 -21.35 14.62
N ARG A 312 -4.66 -22.58 14.12
CA ARG A 312 -4.49 -23.84 14.85
C ARG A 312 -3.18 -24.52 14.42
#